data_AF-A0A7S0ZRG3-F1
#
_entry.id   AF-A0A7S0ZRG3-F1
#
_cell.length_a   1.000
_cell.length_b   1.000
_cell.length_c   1.000
_cell.angle_alpha   90.00
_cell.angle_beta   90.00
_cell.angle_gamma   90.00
#
_symmetry.space_group_name_H-M   'P 1'
#
loop_
_entity.id
_entity.type
_entity.pdbx_description
1 polymer ?
#
loop_
_entity_poly.entity_id
_entity_poly.type
_entity_poly.pdbx_seq_one_letter_code
_entity_poly.pdbx_strand_id
1 'polypeptide(L)'
;FIIVAPAATHRDSGVRCGVTTYRRRGWCRLEMLAKACGSGFQNMFLVDGDGIQLRSLSQEDFKDISLNVFDGDFTVRRDCEQLVLPILGLYSLILAQASAPHIQDIYKHIQQDKDKFFPPTYMAQDSDMEQPVKQRLFGDLVEMMEEHVQEGE
;
A
#
# COMPACT_ATOMS: atom_id res chain seq x y z
N PHE A 1 15.13 3.77 1.29
CA PHE A 1 13.85 4.40 0.91
C PHE A 1 13.70 5.67 1.72
N ILE A 2 13.38 6.80 1.08
CA ILE A 2 13.29 8.09 1.76
C ILE A 2 11.90 8.67 1.50
N ILE A 3 11.16 8.94 2.58
CA ILE A 3 9.88 9.63 2.54
C ILE A 3 10.15 11.11 2.76
N VAL A 4 9.78 11.94 1.80
CA VAL A 4 9.85 13.39 1.92
C VAL A 4 8.42 13.92 1.97
N ALA A 5 7.97 14.26 3.18
CA ALA A 5 6.60 14.71 3.44
C ALA A 5 6.59 15.92 4.39
N PRO A 6 7.26 17.04 4.01
CA PRO A 6 7.28 18.25 4.81
C PRO A 6 5.86 18.84 4.93
N ALA A 7 5.67 19.68 5.94
CA ALA A 7 4.47 20.49 6.07
C ALA A 7 4.43 21.48 4.89
N ALA A 8 3.51 21.26 3.96
CA ALA A 8 3.34 22.08 2.78
C ALA A 8 1.85 22.34 2.53
N THR A 9 1.54 23.32 1.69
CA THR A 9 0.17 23.57 1.22
C THR A 9 0.14 23.32 -0.28
N HIS A 10 -0.76 22.43 -0.73
CA HIS A 10 -0.92 22.16 -2.15
C HIS A 10 -1.34 23.44 -2.88
N ARG A 11 -0.63 23.83 -3.94
CA ARG A 11 -0.83 25.11 -4.63
C ARG A 11 -2.27 25.33 -5.10
N ASP A 12 -2.86 24.32 -5.75
CA ASP A 12 -4.14 24.50 -6.42
C ASP A 12 -5.36 24.20 -5.51
N SER A 13 -5.29 23.19 -4.64
CA SER A 13 -6.39 22.83 -3.73
C SER A 13 -6.34 23.53 -2.36
N GLY A 14 -5.21 24.13 -1.99
CA GLY A 14 -5.02 24.74 -0.67
C GLY A 14 -4.96 23.73 0.50
N VAL A 15 -5.03 22.43 0.22
CA VAL A 15 -5.01 21.39 1.25
C VAL A 15 -3.63 21.31 1.90
N ARG A 16 -3.60 21.19 3.23
CA ARG A 16 -2.36 20.96 3.98
C ARG A 16 -1.85 19.54 3.73
N CYS A 17 -0.62 19.44 3.25
CA CYS A 17 0.09 18.20 3.00
C CYS A 17 1.18 17.98 4.07
N GLY A 18 1.47 16.72 4.34
CA GLY A 18 2.55 16.29 5.23
C GLY A 18 2.53 14.77 5.39
N VAL A 19 3.17 14.27 6.44
CA VAL A 19 3.27 12.83 6.72
C VAL A 19 1.89 12.17 6.84
N THR A 20 0.95 12.82 7.51
CA THR A 20 -0.41 12.29 7.70
C THR A 20 -1.12 12.09 6.35
N THR A 21 -1.04 13.05 5.44
CA THR A 21 -1.63 12.90 4.10
C THR A 21 -0.82 11.92 3.24
N TYR A 22 0.51 11.87 3.39
CA TYR A 22 1.37 10.92 2.68
C TYR A 22 0.93 9.48 2.95
N ARG A 23 0.79 9.11 4.24
CA ARG A 23 0.43 7.74 4.68
C ARG A 23 -0.96 7.29 4.25
N ARG A 24 -1.84 8.23 3.92
CA ARG A 24 -3.19 7.92 3.44
C ARG A 24 -3.25 7.61 1.95
N ARG A 25 -2.32 8.10 1.13
CA ARG A 25 -2.39 7.95 -0.33
C ARG A 25 -2.09 6.52 -0.77
N GLY A 26 -2.95 5.95 -1.61
CA GLY A 26 -2.83 4.57 -2.09
C GLY A 26 -1.49 4.29 -2.77
N TRP A 27 -1.07 5.17 -3.69
CA TRP A 27 0.24 5.08 -4.34
C TRP A 27 1.42 5.06 -3.36
N CYS A 28 1.38 5.90 -2.32
CA CYS A 28 2.44 5.92 -1.30
C CYS A 28 2.46 4.62 -0.50
N ARG A 29 1.29 4.05 -0.16
CA ARG A 29 1.22 2.75 0.51
C ARG A 29 1.84 1.64 -0.35
N LEU A 30 1.62 1.66 -1.66
CA LEU A 30 2.24 0.72 -2.59
C LEU A 30 3.77 0.82 -2.57
N GLU A 31 4.31 2.03 -2.63
CA GLU A 31 5.77 2.25 -2.57
C GLU A 31 6.38 1.67 -1.28
N MET A 32 5.70 1.88 -0.15
CA MET A 32 6.12 1.36 1.14
C MET A 32 6.03 -0.16 1.20
N LEU A 33 4.93 -0.74 0.70
CA LEU A 33 4.75 -2.18 0.61
C LEU A 33 5.85 -2.81 -0.26
N ALA A 34 6.11 -2.27 -1.45
CA ALA A 34 7.15 -2.77 -2.34
C ALA A 34 8.54 -2.76 -1.67
N LYS A 35 8.88 -1.67 -0.95
CA LYS A 35 10.11 -1.60 -0.16
C LYS A 35 10.13 -2.68 0.94
N ALA A 36 9.02 -2.85 1.64
CA ALA A 36 8.88 -3.80 2.73
C ALA A 36 9.04 -5.25 2.21
N CYS A 37 8.47 -5.59 1.04
CA CYS A 37 8.63 -6.90 0.42
C CYS A 37 10.08 -7.22 0.02
N GLY A 38 10.88 -6.21 -0.37
CA GLY A 38 12.24 -6.46 -0.87
C GLY A 38 13.33 -6.56 0.21
N SER A 39 13.16 -5.89 1.35
CA SER A 39 14.20 -5.85 2.40
C SER A 39 13.65 -5.54 3.79
N GLY A 40 12.35 -5.74 3.99
CA GLY A 40 11.67 -5.30 5.19
C GLY A 40 11.73 -3.78 5.39
N PHE A 41 11.56 -3.37 6.63
CA PHE A 41 11.46 -1.97 7.04
C PHE A 41 12.81 -1.30 7.32
N GLN A 42 13.90 -2.01 7.09
CA GLN A 42 15.25 -1.49 7.30
C GLN A 42 15.56 -0.38 6.29
N ASN A 43 16.40 0.58 6.70
CA ASN A 43 16.86 1.68 5.84
C ASN A 43 15.70 2.50 5.22
N MET A 44 14.66 2.73 6.03
CA MET A 44 13.58 3.68 5.74
C MET A 44 13.82 4.95 6.55
N PHE A 45 13.76 6.09 5.86
CA PHE A 45 14.01 7.41 6.44
C PHE A 45 12.84 8.34 6.12
N LEU A 46 12.60 9.30 7.00
CA LEU A 46 11.54 10.29 6.92
C LEU A 46 12.11 11.69 7.07
N VAL A 47 11.66 12.58 6.21
CA VAL A 47 11.78 14.03 6.32
C VAL A 47 10.37 14.58 6.49
N ASP A 48 10.10 15.16 7.65
CA ASP A 48 8.80 15.74 8.03
C ASP A 48 8.94 17.18 8.54
N GLY A 49 7.84 17.79 8.97
CA GLY A 49 7.86 19.12 9.57
C GLY A 49 8.39 20.21 8.64
N ASP A 50 9.54 20.78 9.00
CA ASP A 50 10.21 21.87 8.25
C ASP A 50 10.92 21.40 6.97
N GLY A 51 11.05 20.09 6.76
CA GLY A 51 11.69 19.53 5.58
C GLY A 51 13.22 19.48 5.64
N ILE A 52 13.82 19.74 6.80
CA ILE A 52 15.28 19.86 6.95
C ILE A 52 15.88 18.58 7.53
N GLN A 53 15.23 17.98 8.53
CA GLN A 53 15.80 16.87 9.29
C GLN A 53 15.44 15.51 8.66
N LEU A 54 16.47 14.77 8.27
CA LEU A 54 16.35 13.36 7.89
C LEU A 54 16.50 12.49 9.14
N ARG A 55 15.49 11.69 9.44
CA ARG A 55 15.51 10.73 10.54
C ARG A 55 15.18 9.32 10.08
N SER A 56 15.69 8.31 10.78
CA SER A 56 15.23 6.94 10.60
C SER A 56 13.77 6.81 11.04
N LEU A 57 13.02 5.96 10.33
CA LEU A 57 11.63 5.66 10.66
C LEU A 57 11.59 4.80 11.93
N SER A 58 10.82 5.21 12.94
CA SER A 58 10.75 4.51 14.22
C SER A 58 9.73 3.36 14.19
N GLN A 59 9.77 2.46 15.18
CA GLN A 59 8.72 1.44 15.38
C GLN A 59 7.32 2.04 15.56
N GLU A 60 7.21 3.22 16.14
CA GLU A 60 5.92 3.90 16.32
C GLU A 60 5.40 4.43 14.98
N ASP A 61 6.28 5.02 14.15
CA ASP A 61 5.90 5.44 12.80
C ASP A 61 5.34 4.27 11.98
N PHE A 62 5.90 3.06 12.15
CA PHE A 62 5.42 1.84 11.49
C PHE A 62 4.02 1.42 11.92
N LYS A 63 3.66 1.57 13.20
CA LYS A 63 2.31 1.22 13.67
C LYS A 63 1.24 2.10 13.04
N ASP A 64 1.59 3.34 12.70
CA ASP A 64 0.71 4.31 12.06
C ASP A 64 0.67 4.18 10.53
N ILE A 65 1.50 3.31 9.94
CA ILE A 65 1.52 3.06 8.50
C ILE A 65 0.64 1.86 8.20
N SER A 66 -0.42 2.10 7.42
CA SER A 66 -1.19 1.00 6.83
C SER A 66 -0.57 0.57 5.51
N LEU A 67 -0.30 -0.73 5.36
CA LEU A 67 0.12 -1.32 4.09
C LEU A 67 -1.05 -1.68 3.17
N ASN A 68 -2.29 -1.45 3.61
CA ASN A 68 -3.49 -1.73 2.83
C ASN A 68 -3.63 -0.68 1.72
N VAL A 69 -3.08 -0.98 0.55
CA VAL A 69 -3.00 -0.07 -0.60
C VAL A 69 -4.37 0.39 -1.06
N PHE A 70 -5.35 -0.52 -1.11
CA PHE A 70 -6.69 -0.27 -1.68
C PHE A 70 -7.64 0.50 -0.75
N ASP A 71 -7.27 0.62 0.53
CA ASP A 71 -7.88 1.49 1.54
C ASP A 71 -7.29 2.91 1.50
N GLY A 72 -6.33 3.16 0.60
CA GLY A 72 -5.72 4.47 0.42
C GLY A 72 -6.59 5.44 -0.39
N ASP A 73 -6.30 6.72 -0.20
CA ASP A 73 -6.85 7.82 -0.99
C ASP A 73 -6.19 7.81 -2.38
N PHE A 74 -7.01 7.73 -3.43
CA PHE A 74 -6.59 7.85 -4.83
C PHE A 74 -7.21 9.10 -5.43
N THR A 75 -6.43 9.89 -6.17
CA THR A 75 -6.95 11.04 -6.92
C THR A 75 -7.96 10.58 -7.97
N VAL A 76 -7.64 9.49 -8.69
CA VAL A 76 -8.55 8.81 -9.61
C VAL A 76 -8.79 7.42 -9.05
N ARG A 77 -10.01 7.13 -8.55
CA ARG A 77 -10.27 5.86 -7.84
C ARG A 77 -9.99 4.62 -8.70
N ARG A 78 -10.23 4.69 -10.01
CA ARG A 78 -9.96 3.61 -10.97
C ARG A 78 -8.47 3.26 -11.11
N ASP A 79 -7.55 4.13 -10.69
CA ASP A 79 -6.11 3.82 -10.68
C ASP A 79 -5.79 2.56 -9.87
N CYS A 80 -6.63 2.18 -8.90
CA CYS A 80 -6.44 0.95 -8.15
C CYS A 80 -6.48 -0.32 -9.04
N GLU A 81 -7.19 -0.31 -10.17
CA GLU A 81 -7.22 -1.45 -11.10
C GLU A 81 -5.83 -1.74 -11.67
N GLN A 82 -5.05 -0.69 -11.95
CA GLN A 82 -3.67 -0.82 -12.46
C GLN A 82 -2.72 -1.44 -11.41
N LEU A 83 -3.13 -1.44 -10.14
CA LEU A 83 -2.34 -1.95 -9.03
C LEU A 83 -2.59 -3.43 -8.72
N VAL A 84 -3.62 -4.05 -9.29
CA VAL A 84 -3.94 -5.46 -9.03
C VAL A 84 -2.76 -6.37 -9.36
N LEU A 85 -2.23 -6.29 -10.59
CA LEU A 85 -1.10 -7.15 -11.01
C LEU A 85 0.19 -6.86 -10.24
N PRO A 86 0.63 -5.58 -10.06
CA PRO A 86 1.77 -5.29 -9.20
C PRO A 86 1.63 -5.84 -7.78
N ILE A 87 0.44 -5.72 -7.17
CA ILE A 87 0.20 -6.23 -5.82
C ILE A 87 0.25 -7.75 -5.78
N LEU A 88 -0.33 -8.45 -6.75
CA LEU A 88 -0.22 -9.91 -6.86
C LEU A 88 1.24 -10.35 -7.01
N GLY A 89 2.05 -9.62 -7.80
CA GLY A 89 3.49 -9.87 -7.92
C GLY A 89 4.26 -9.62 -6.62
N LEU A 90 3.94 -8.57 -5.87
CA LEU A 90 4.52 -8.36 -4.54
C LEU A 90 4.10 -9.44 -3.55
N TYR A 91 2.85 -9.92 -3.65
CA TYR A 91 2.34 -10.96 -2.80
C TYR A 91 2.99 -12.32 -3.08
N SER A 92 3.21 -12.67 -4.35
CA SER A 92 3.95 -13.90 -4.69
C SER A 92 5.37 -13.90 -4.13
N LEU A 93 6.05 -12.75 -4.15
CA LEU A 93 7.37 -12.59 -3.51
C LEU A 93 7.33 -12.76 -1.99
N ILE A 94 6.24 -12.32 -1.34
CA ILE A 94 6.02 -12.53 0.09
C ILE A 94 5.80 -14.01 0.38
N LEU A 95 4.97 -14.69 -0.42
CA LEU A 95 4.68 -16.12 -0.26
C LEU A 95 5.96 -16.96 -0.42
N ALA A 96 6.73 -16.73 -1.47
CA ALA A 96 8.00 -17.42 -1.73
C ALA A 96 9.06 -17.18 -0.63
N GLN A 97 8.90 -16.14 0.18
CA GLN A 97 9.81 -15.79 1.28
C GLN A 97 9.11 -15.82 2.64
N ALA A 98 7.99 -16.53 2.78
CA ALA A 98 7.16 -16.48 3.99
C ALA A 98 7.92 -16.92 5.26
N SER A 99 8.97 -17.75 5.12
CA SER A 99 9.83 -18.17 6.22
C SER A 99 10.90 -17.14 6.61
N ALA A 100 11.19 -16.14 5.77
CA ALA A 100 12.24 -15.15 6.01
C ALA A 100 11.86 -14.22 7.17
N PRO A 101 12.75 -14.00 8.18
CA PRO A 101 12.42 -13.22 9.37
C PRO A 101 11.93 -11.79 9.09
N HIS A 102 12.43 -11.15 8.03
CA HIS A 102 12.08 -9.78 7.67
C HIS A 102 10.74 -9.66 6.93
N ILE A 103 10.16 -10.79 6.48
CA ILE A 103 8.86 -10.87 5.78
C ILE A 103 7.75 -11.34 6.71
N GLN A 104 8.07 -12.11 7.76
CA GLN A 104 7.06 -12.72 8.64
C GLN A 104 6.03 -11.73 9.19
N ASP A 105 6.45 -10.54 9.60
CA ASP A 105 5.52 -9.55 10.17
C ASP A 105 4.54 -9.03 9.11
N ILE A 106 5.01 -8.82 7.89
CA ILE A 106 4.19 -8.40 6.74
C ILE A 106 3.24 -9.53 6.36
N TYR A 107 3.74 -10.76 6.26
CA TYR A 107 2.95 -11.93 5.94
C TYR A 107 1.82 -12.14 6.97
N LYS A 108 2.14 -12.11 8.27
CA LYS A 108 1.14 -12.20 9.34
C LYS A 108 0.09 -11.09 9.25
N HIS A 109 0.51 -9.85 8.99
CA HIS A 109 -0.41 -8.73 8.83
C HIS A 109 -1.39 -8.94 7.67
N ILE A 110 -0.90 -9.42 6.53
CA ILE A 110 -1.74 -9.74 5.37
C ILE A 110 -2.73 -10.86 5.70
N GLN A 111 -2.28 -11.94 6.34
CA GLN A 111 -3.15 -13.08 6.68
C GLN A 111 -4.24 -12.72 7.70
N GLN A 112 -3.98 -11.76 8.60
CA GLN A 112 -4.97 -11.32 9.60
C GLN A 112 -6.16 -10.56 9.02
N ASP A 113 -5.96 -9.85 7.89
CA ASP A 113 -6.99 -9.01 7.28
C ASP A 113 -6.90 -9.07 5.74
N LYS A 114 -6.93 -10.30 5.23
CA LYS A 114 -6.70 -10.60 3.80
C LYS A 114 -7.73 -9.95 2.89
N ASP A 115 -9.00 -9.93 3.31
CA ASP A 115 -10.09 -9.31 2.55
C ASP A 115 -9.93 -7.79 2.43
N LYS A 116 -9.34 -7.13 3.44
CA LYS A 116 -9.04 -5.70 3.35
C LYS A 116 -7.77 -5.43 2.54
N PHE A 117 -6.80 -6.34 2.60
CA PHE A 117 -5.56 -6.22 1.83
C PHE A 117 -5.81 -6.46 0.33
N PHE A 118 -6.64 -7.44 -0.01
CA PHE A 118 -7.03 -7.81 -1.38
C PHE A 118 -8.56 -7.75 -1.57
N PRO A 119 -9.16 -6.55 -1.57
CA PRO A 119 -10.60 -6.43 -1.63
C PRO A 119 -11.16 -7.01 -2.94
N PRO A 120 -12.16 -7.92 -2.90
CA PRO A 120 -12.66 -8.56 -4.11
C PRO A 120 -13.29 -7.56 -5.08
N THR A 121 -13.80 -6.45 -4.56
CA THR A 121 -14.48 -5.39 -5.31
C THR A 121 -14.16 -4.01 -4.75
N TYR A 122 -14.37 -2.97 -5.56
CA TYR A 122 -14.28 -1.58 -5.13
C TYR A 122 -15.45 -0.75 -5.70
N MET A 123 -15.70 0.42 -5.11
CA MET A 123 -16.64 1.39 -5.65
C MET A 123 -15.90 2.35 -6.60
N ALA A 124 -16.25 2.33 -7.87
CA ALA A 124 -15.75 3.27 -8.87
C ALA A 124 -16.73 4.42 -9.03
N GLN A 125 -16.21 5.65 -9.11
CA GLN A 125 -17.01 6.83 -9.41
C GLN A 125 -16.59 7.33 -10.79
N ASP A 126 -17.43 7.06 -11.80
CA ASP A 126 -17.29 7.67 -13.13
C ASP A 126 -17.92 9.07 -13.10
N SER A 127 -17.31 10.01 -13.81
CA SER A 127 -17.80 11.40 -13.93
C SER A 127 -19.22 11.50 -14.47
N ASP A 128 -19.65 10.48 -15.22
CA ASP A 128 -20.89 10.48 -15.98
C ASP A 128 -22.04 9.77 -15.24
N MET A 129 -21.78 9.20 -14.06
CA MET A 129 -22.72 8.40 -13.28
C MET A 129 -23.05 9.07 -11.95
N GLU A 130 -24.34 9.22 -11.63
CA GLU A 130 -24.78 9.83 -10.37
C GLU A 130 -24.42 9.00 -9.12
N GLN A 131 -24.20 7.69 -9.28
CA GLN A 131 -23.94 6.76 -8.18
C GLN A 131 -22.65 5.94 -8.43
N PRO A 132 -21.85 5.68 -7.38
CA PRO A 132 -20.71 4.78 -7.49
C PRO A 132 -21.14 3.38 -7.94
N VAL A 133 -20.40 2.81 -8.88
CA VAL A 133 -20.65 1.45 -9.38
C VAL A 133 -19.69 0.47 -8.71
N LYS A 134 -20.22 -0.64 -8.20
CA LYS A 134 -19.41 -1.72 -7.67
C LYS A 134 -18.73 -2.47 -8.81
N GLN A 135 -17.40 -2.49 -8.82
CA GLN A 135 -16.58 -3.15 -9.83
C GLN A 135 -15.71 -4.25 -9.21
N ARG A 136 -15.43 -5.32 -9.97
CA ARG A 136 -14.50 -6.39 -9.58
C ARG A 136 -13.09 -5.80 -9.52
N LEU A 137 -12.32 -6.17 -8.50
CA LEU A 137 -10.93 -5.77 -8.35
C LEU A 137 -10.03 -7.00 -8.37
N PHE A 138 -9.95 -7.74 -7.25
CA PHE A 138 -9.23 -9.02 -7.22
C PHE A 138 -10.12 -10.20 -7.63
N GLY A 139 -11.35 -10.28 -7.09
CA GLY A 139 -12.12 -11.53 -7.12
C GLY A 139 -11.24 -12.72 -6.71
N ASP A 140 -11.24 -13.77 -7.53
CA ASP A 140 -10.58 -15.04 -7.22
C ASP A 140 -9.06 -15.08 -7.52
N LEU A 141 -8.47 -13.97 -8.00
CA LEU A 141 -7.07 -13.92 -8.42
C LEU A 141 -6.07 -14.22 -7.29
N VAL A 142 -6.45 -13.91 -6.04
CA VAL A 142 -5.58 -14.13 -4.87
C VAL A 142 -5.44 -15.62 -4.57
N GLU A 143 -6.55 -16.36 -4.61
CA GLU A 143 -6.57 -17.80 -4.39
C GLU A 143 -5.79 -18.52 -5.48
N MET A 144 -6.01 -18.14 -6.74
CA MET A 144 -5.26 -18.68 -7.88
C MET A 144 -3.75 -18.46 -7.76
N MET A 145 -3.32 -17.31 -7.23
CA MET A 145 -1.90 -17.03 -6.99
C MET A 145 -1.31 -17.91 -5.89
N GLU A 146 -2.04 -18.13 -4.81
CA GLU A 146 -1.59 -18.98 -3.70
C GLU A 146 -1.47 -20.44 -4.11
N GLU A 147 -2.44 -20.97 -4.86
CA GLU A 147 -2.38 -22.30 -5.46
C GLU A 147 -1.16 -22.43 -6.38
N HIS A 148 -0.93 -21.45 -7.25
CA HIS A 148 0.19 -21.48 -8.18
C HIS A 148 1.56 -21.49 -7.48
N VAL A 149 1.72 -20.73 -6.38
CA VAL A 149 2.97 -20.73 -5.62
C VAL A 149 3.17 -22.05 -4.87
N GLN A 150 2.10 -22.65 -4.34
CA GLN A 150 2.17 -23.95 -3.65
C GLN A 150 2.48 -25.12 -4.60
N GLU A 151 2.01 -25.08 -5.85
CA GLU A 151 2.31 -26.10 -6.86
C GLU A 151 3.75 -26.00 -7.43
N GLY A 152 4.40 -24.85 -7.25
CA GLY A 152 5.75 -24.56 -7.75
C GLY A 152 6.90 -24.86 -6.77
N GLU A 153 6.59 -25.25 -5.52
CA GLU A 153 7.56 -25.73 -4.51
C GLU A 153 7.73 -27.26 -4.56
#